data_AF-A0A317N7C4-F1
#
_entry.id   AF-A0A317N7C4-F1
#
_cell.length_a   1.000
_cell.length_b   1.000
_cell.length_c   1.000
_cell.angle_alpha   90.00
_cell.angle_beta   90.00
_cell.angle_gamma   90.00
#
_symmetry.space_group_name_H-M   'P 1'
#
loop_
_entity.id
_entity.type
_entity.pdbx_description
1 polymer ?
#
loop_
_entity_poly.entity_id
_entity_poly.type
_entity_poly.pdbx_seq_one_letter_code
_entity_poly.pdbx_strand_id
1 'polypeptide(L)'
;MPHRRWKIRTGLALAGALAVASLTACGSVEVTPSDEASSTTAAPSSTPGAATGDAAISDATAAQLCDMLRPELSNFRVQGPTLGRLSLNAMVLDWTVRNAGLGQQVLADKTVIDRVTTKSCADVRTEALTALELPDLASGLVL
;
A
#
# COMPACT_ATOMS: atom_id res chain seq x y z
N MET A 1 -26.42 -38.24 -28.98
CA MET A 1 -25.35 -37.22 -28.94
C MET A 1 -25.43 -36.35 -30.18
N PRO A 2 -25.35 -35.02 -30.04
CA PRO A 2 -24.68 -34.22 -31.06
C PRO A 2 -23.56 -33.38 -30.43
N HIS A 3 -22.34 -33.65 -30.87
CA HIS A 3 -21.17 -32.83 -30.64
C HIS A 3 -21.37 -31.46 -31.31
N ARG A 4 -21.60 -30.43 -30.49
CA ARG A 4 -21.66 -29.05 -30.97
C ARG A 4 -20.22 -28.57 -31.24
N ARG A 5 -19.78 -28.76 -32.49
CA ARG A 5 -18.49 -28.32 -32.99
C ARG A 5 -18.42 -26.79 -32.98
N TRP A 6 -17.79 -26.22 -31.96
CA TRP A 6 -17.42 -24.80 -31.97
C TRP A 6 -16.10 -24.65 -32.75
N LYS A 7 -16.22 -24.45 -34.07
CA LYS A 7 -15.19 -23.78 -34.86
C LYS A 7 -15.72 -22.40 -35.21
N ILE A 8 -15.05 -21.34 -34.79
CA ILE A 8 -15.06 -19.97 -35.33
C ILE A 8 -14.17 -19.14 -34.38
N ARG A 9 -13.19 -18.34 -34.77
CA ARG A 9 -12.50 -18.02 -36.03
C ARG A 9 -11.17 -17.39 -35.61
N THR A 10 -10.10 -17.75 -36.31
CA THR A 10 -8.78 -17.11 -36.28
C THR A 10 -8.92 -15.63 -36.65
N GLY A 11 -8.43 -14.72 -35.80
CA GLY A 11 -8.28 -13.30 -36.06
C GLY A 11 -6.84 -12.88 -35.78
N LEU A 12 -6.14 -12.50 -36.84
CA LEU A 12 -4.71 -12.20 -36.90
C LEU A 12 -4.42 -10.75 -36.45
N ALA A 13 -3.35 -10.61 -35.65
CA ALA A 13 -2.42 -9.47 -35.52
C ALA A 13 -2.93 -8.05 -35.17
N LEU A 14 -2.25 -7.43 -34.19
CA LEU A 14 -1.43 -6.26 -34.47
C LEU A 14 -0.28 -6.16 -33.46
N ALA A 15 0.94 -6.17 -33.98
CA ALA A 15 2.16 -5.81 -33.27
C ALA A 15 2.32 -4.29 -33.26
N GLY A 16 2.93 -3.75 -32.20
CA GLY A 16 3.61 -2.46 -32.26
C GLY A 16 3.26 -1.49 -31.13
N ALA A 17 4.18 -1.32 -30.19
CA ALA A 17 4.63 -0.01 -29.69
C ALA A 17 5.80 -0.21 -28.71
N LEU A 18 7.03 -0.13 -29.22
CA LEU A 18 8.22 0.18 -28.43
C LEU A 18 8.64 1.59 -28.83
N ALA A 19 8.43 2.55 -27.93
CA ALA A 19 9.05 3.86 -28.01
C ALA A 19 9.57 4.19 -26.60
N VAL A 20 10.85 3.89 -26.40
CA VAL A 20 11.65 4.44 -25.31
C VAL A 20 12.10 5.83 -25.75
N ALA A 21 11.68 6.85 -25.02
CA ALA A 21 12.24 8.20 -25.15
C ALA A 21 12.64 8.69 -23.75
N SER A 22 13.95 8.74 -23.56
CA SER A 22 14.68 9.25 -22.42
C SER A 22 14.39 10.73 -22.15
N LEU A 23 13.98 11.07 -20.93
CA LEU A 23 14.05 12.44 -20.44
C LEU A 23 15.48 12.72 -19.94
N THR A 24 16.07 13.68 -20.64
CA THR A 24 17.41 14.23 -20.49
C THR A 24 17.62 14.97 -19.18
N ALA A 25 18.89 15.01 -18.81
CA ALA A 25 19.47 15.53 -17.59
C ALA A 25 19.45 17.06 -17.44
N CYS A 26 19.62 17.47 -16.17
CA CYS A 26 20.43 18.58 -15.66
C CYS A 26 19.98 20.04 -15.83
N GLY A 27 19.99 20.77 -14.70
CA GLY A 27 19.89 22.23 -14.66
C GLY A 27 20.01 22.83 -13.26
N SER A 28 21.25 22.84 -12.74
CA SER A 28 21.88 23.89 -11.91
C SER A 28 21.15 24.48 -10.68
N VAL A 29 21.67 24.19 -9.49
CA VAL A 29 21.70 25.21 -8.41
C VAL A 29 23.15 25.56 -8.13
N GLU A 30 23.48 26.83 -8.37
CA GLU A 30 24.78 27.42 -8.07
C GLU A 30 25.01 27.47 -6.56
N VAL A 31 26.26 27.15 -6.19
CA VAL A 31 26.82 27.33 -4.86
C VAL A 31 27.08 28.83 -4.67
N THR A 32 26.42 29.46 -3.71
CA THR A 32 26.90 30.73 -3.14
C THR A 32 27.68 30.42 -1.86
N PRO A 33 29.00 30.68 -1.80
CA PRO A 33 29.69 30.80 -0.53
C PRO A 33 29.51 32.25 -0.03
N SER A 34 29.13 32.41 1.23
CA SER A 34 29.47 33.63 1.97
C SER A 34 29.42 33.38 3.47
N ASP A 35 30.43 33.94 4.10
CA ASP A 35 31.03 33.65 5.39
C ASP A 35 30.16 33.87 6.64
N GLU A 36 30.58 33.12 7.66
CA GLU A 36 30.60 33.41 9.11
C GLU A 36 29.66 34.48 9.70
N ALA A 37 28.90 34.05 10.71
CA ALA A 37 29.02 34.63 12.05
C ALA A 37 28.52 33.64 13.11
N SER A 38 29.44 33.25 14.00
CA SER A 38 29.14 32.53 15.23
C SER A 38 28.17 33.33 16.11
N SER A 39 27.16 32.66 16.65
CA SER A 39 26.43 33.09 17.85
C SER A 39 25.84 31.86 18.53
N THR A 40 26.59 31.31 19.49
CA THR A 40 26.13 30.26 20.38
C THR A 40 24.98 30.79 21.24
N THR A 41 23.76 30.30 21.00
CA THR A 41 22.70 30.28 22.01
C THR A 41 22.19 28.86 22.10
N ALA A 42 22.49 28.20 23.22
CA ALA A 42 22.01 26.87 23.53
C ALA A 42 20.49 26.91 23.73
N ALA A 43 19.75 26.31 22.80
CA ALA A 43 18.35 25.97 22.95
C ALA A 43 18.25 24.45 23.21
N PRO A 44 17.27 24.00 24.03
CA PRO A 44 17.27 22.66 24.60
C PRO A 44 17.19 21.59 23.51
N SER A 45 17.95 20.51 23.73
CA SER A 45 17.88 19.28 22.94
C SER A 45 16.45 18.77 22.83
N SER A 46 15.79 19.06 21.72
CA SER A 46 14.78 18.18 21.18
C SER A 46 15.53 17.01 20.58
N THR A 47 15.78 15.99 21.41
CA THR A 47 15.97 14.63 20.93
C THR A 47 14.84 14.38 19.93
N PRO A 48 15.10 14.03 18.65
CA PRO A 48 14.08 13.40 17.85
C PRO A 48 13.75 12.12 18.59
N GLY A 49 12.66 12.14 19.37
CA GLY A 49 12.05 10.91 19.84
C GLY A 49 11.87 10.07 18.60
N ALA A 50 12.58 8.95 18.53
CA ALA A 50 12.51 8.05 17.40
C ALA A 50 11.02 7.76 17.17
N ALA A 51 10.46 8.35 16.11
CA ALA A 51 9.16 8.02 15.58
C ALA A 51 9.29 6.63 14.97
N THR A 52 9.43 5.64 15.84
CA THR A 52 9.52 4.22 15.50
C THR A 52 8.08 3.78 15.29
N GLY A 53 7.61 3.79 14.04
CA GLY A 53 6.37 3.11 13.67
C GLY A 53 5.61 3.67 12.47
N ASP A 54 5.70 4.97 12.21
CA ASP A 54 4.86 5.64 11.18
C ASP A 54 5.64 6.31 10.05
N ALA A 55 6.95 6.51 10.21
CA ALA A 55 7.77 7.26 9.24
C ALA A 55 8.11 6.49 7.94
N ALA A 56 7.60 5.27 7.72
CA ALA A 56 8.04 4.41 6.62
C ALA A 56 6.98 4.12 5.53
N ILE A 57 5.69 4.40 5.76
CA ILE A 57 4.65 4.17 4.76
C ILE A 57 4.19 5.51 4.19
N SER A 58 4.38 5.68 2.88
CA SER A 58 3.92 6.89 2.18
C SER A 58 2.39 6.96 2.13
N ASP A 59 1.82 8.17 2.07
CA ASP A 59 0.37 8.34 1.94
C ASP A 59 -0.19 7.70 0.65
N ALA A 60 0.62 7.65 -0.42
CA ALA A 60 0.25 6.96 -1.67
C ALA A 60 0.16 5.43 -1.48
N THR A 61 1.12 4.86 -0.76
CA THR A 61 1.11 3.43 -0.42
C THR A 61 -0.04 3.07 0.52
N ALA A 62 -0.35 3.97 1.46
CA ALA A 62 -1.51 3.84 2.33
C ALA A 62 -2.84 3.88 1.55
N ALA A 63 -2.98 4.84 0.63
CA ALA A 63 -4.14 4.93 -0.25
C ALA A 63 -4.31 3.67 -1.12
N GLN A 64 -3.20 3.09 -1.61
CA GLN A 64 -3.25 1.86 -2.39
C GLN A 64 -3.81 0.66 -1.59
N LEU A 65 -3.54 0.56 -0.28
CA LEU A 65 -4.16 -0.45 0.57
C LEU A 65 -5.68 -0.25 0.65
N CYS A 66 -6.11 0.99 0.86
CA CYS A 66 -7.53 1.35 0.91
C CYS A 66 -8.25 1.05 -0.40
N ASP A 67 -7.61 1.31 -1.54
CA ASP A 67 -8.16 1.04 -2.86
C ASP A 67 -8.25 -0.45 -3.17
N MET A 68 -7.36 -1.28 -2.62
CA MET A 68 -7.48 -2.74 -2.67
C MET A 68 -8.57 -3.27 -1.73
N LEU A 69 -8.73 -2.67 -0.55
CA LEU A 69 -9.68 -3.12 0.47
C LEU A 69 -11.13 -2.83 0.09
N ARG A 70 -11.38 -1.65 -0.50
CA ARG A 70 -12.73 -1.17 -0.86
C ARG A 70 -13.54 -2.14 -1.74
N PRO A 71 -13.02 -2.69 -2.86
CA PRO A 71 -13.78 -3.64 -3.68
C PRO A 71 -14.04 -4.98 -2.97
N GLU A 72 -13.20 -5.37 -2.01
CA GLU A 72 -13.36 -6.64 -1.28
C GLU A 72 -14.44 -6.60 -0.19
N LEU A 73 -14.90 -5.42 0.23
CA LEU A 73 -15.94 -5.29 1.27
C LEU A 73 -17.22 -6.06 0.95
N SER A 74 -17.63 -6.06 -0.33
CA SER A 74 -18.77 -6.85 -0.78
C SER A 74 -18.50 -8.36 -0.65
N ASN A 75 -17.30 -8.80 -1.04
CA ASN A 75 -16.87 -10.19 -0.92
C ASN A 75 -16.84 -10.65 0.53
N PHE A 76 -16.35 -9.82 1.46
CA PHE A 76 -16.33 -10.14 2.89
C PHE A 76 -17.75 -10.37 3.43
N ARG A 77 -18.72 -9.54 3.03
CA ARG A 77 -20.13 -9.70 3.44
C ARG A 77 -20.79 -10.94 2.85
N VAL A 78 -20.47 -11.28 1.60
CA VAL A 78 -21.07 -12.42 0.89
C VAL A 78 -20.48 -13.75 1.33
N GLN A 79 -19.15 -13.81 1.47
CA GLN A 79 -18.43 -15.04 1.78
C GLN A 79 -18.31 -15.31 3.28
N GLY A 80 -18.56 -14.30 4.12
CA GLY A 80 -18.49 -14.39 5.57
C GLY A 80 -17.07 -14.31 6.13
N PRO A 81 -16.93 -14.31 7.47
CA PRO A 81 -15.67 -13.95 8.15
C PRO A 81 -14.54 -14.94 7.90
N THR A 82 -14.81 -16.24 7.73
CA THR A 82 -13.77 -17.26 7.51
C THR A 82 -13.02 -17.03 6.20
N LEU A 83 -13.75 -16.94 5.08
CA LEU A 83 -13.15 -16.70 3.77
C LEU A 83 -12.70 -15.24 3.60
N GLY A 84 -13.42 -14.30 4.20
CA GLY A 84 -13.04 -12.89 4.20
C GLY A 84 -11.69 -12.65 4.88
N ARG A 85 -11.40 -13.31 6.00
CA ARG A 85 -10.07 -13.23 6.66
C ARG A 85 -8.98 -13.80 5.77
N LEU A 86 -9.23 -14.91 5.07
CA LEU A 86 -8.27 -15.45 4.10
C LEU A 86 -7.99 -14.45 2.97
N SER A 87 -9.03 -13.83 2.41
CA SER A 87 -8.89 -12.78 1.38
C SER A 87 -8.11 -11.57 1.91
N LEU A 88 -8.41 -11.11 3.14
CA LEU A 88 -7.66 -10.03 3.80
C LEU A 88 -6.16 -10.35 3.89
N ASN A 89 -5.81 -11.57 4.31
CA ASN A 89 -4.42 -12.02 4.40
C ASN A 89 -3.73 -11.99 3.02
N ALA A 90 -4.37 -12.57 2.01
CA ALA A 90 -3.84 -12.57 0.65
C ALA A 90 -3.66 -11.14 0.09
N MET A 91 -4.63 -10.25 0.35
CA MET A 91 -4.60 -8.86 -0.06
C MET A 91 -3.45 -8.10 0.62
N VAL A 92 -3.29 -8.22 1.94
CA VAL A 92 -2.20 -7.54 2.66
C VAL A 92 -0.84 -8.06 2.19
N LEU A 93 -0.71 -9.37 1.93
CA LEU A 93 0.49 -9.93 1.34
C LEU A 93 0.78 -9.33 -0.04
N ASP A 94 -0.20 -9.30 -0.95
CA ASP A 94 -0.07 -8.67 -2.27
C ASP A 94 0.31 -7.19 -2.17
N TRP A 95 -0.30 -6.45 -1.24
CA TRP A 95 0.06 -5.06 -0.96
C TRP A 95 1.52 -4.92 -0.51
N THR A 96 2.02 -5.79 0.38
CA THR A 96 3.43 -5.76 0.78
C THR A 96 4.39 -6.14 -0.34
N VAL A 97 4.00 -7.04 -1.24
CA VAL A 97 4.80 -7.44 -2.40
C VAL A 97 4.92 -6.30 -3.41
N ARG A 98 3.82 -5.57 -3.64
CA ARG A 98 3.81 -4.38 -4.54
C ARG A 98 4.65 -3.23 -4.01
N ASN A 99 4.77 -3.11 -2.69
CA ASN A 99 5.50 -2.04 -2.03
C ASN A 99 6.76 -2.61 -1.37
N ALA A 100 7.81 -2.75 -2.19
CA ALA A 100 9.10 -3.30 -1.77
C ALA A 100 9.56 -2.70 -0.43
N GLY A 101 9.88 -3.57 0.53
CA GLY A 101 10.35 -3.18 1.88
C GLY A 101 9.28 -3.17 2.96
N LEU A 102 7.98 -3.15 2.64
CA LEU A 102 6.92 -3.12 3.66
C LEU A 102 6.62 -4.48 4.29
N GLY A 103 6.98 -5.58 3.63
CA GLY A 103 6.77 -6.94 4.16
C GLY A 103 7.38 -7.12 5.55
N GLN A 104 8.63 -6.68 5.75
CA GLN A 104 9.29 -6.77 7.06
C GLN A 104 8.63 -5.86 8.11
N GLN A 105 8.14 -4.69 7.70
CA GLN A 105 7.47 -3.77 8.61
C GLN A 105 6.14 -4.35 9.10
N VAL A 106 5.33 -4.95 8.22
CA VAL A 106 4.06 -5.60 8.59
C VAL A 106 4.28 -6.84 9.44
N LEU A 107 5.33 -7.62 9.14
CA LEU A 107 5.69 -8.79 9.96
C LEU A 107 6.15 -8.39 11.37
N ALA A 108 6.91 -7.30 11.48
CA ALA A 108 7.37 -6.78 12.77
C ALA A 108 6.23 -6.13 13.57
N ASP A 109 5.30 -5.45 12.90
CA ASP A 109 4.17 -4.76 13.51
C ASP A 109 2.92 -4.82 12.61
N LYS A 110 2.06 -5.80 12.87
CA LYS A 110 0.78 -5.96 12.15
C LYS A 110 -0.19 -4.81 12.38
N THR A 111 -0.06 -4.09 13.52
CA THR A 111 -0.93 -2.97 13.85
C THR A 111 -0.69 -1.75 12.94
N VAL A 112 0.35 -1.79 12.11
CA VAL A 112 0.56 -0.80 11.06
C VAL A 112 -0.59 -0.78 10.04
N ILE A 113 -1.21 -1.93 9.75
CA ILE A 113 -2.37 -2.02 8.84
C ILE A 113 -3.55 -1.24 9.40
N ASP A 114 -3.77 -1.36 10.70
CA ASP A 114 -4.76 -0.59 11.43
C ASP A 114 -4.46 0.91 11.40
N ARG A 115 -3.24 1.34 11.75
CA ARG A 115 -2.87 2.77 11.74
C ARG A 115 -3.05 3.40 10.36
N VAL A 116 -2.55 2.73 9.32
CA VAL A 116 -2.63 3.16 7.93
C VAL A 116 -4.09 3.31 7.48
N THR A 117 -4.92 2.29 7.71
CA THR A 117 -6.33 2.33 7.28
C THR A 117 -7.17 3.30 8.11
N THR A 118 -6.88 3.51 9.40
CA THR A 118 -7.53 4.56 10.19
C THR A 118 -7.20 5.94 9.67
N LYS A 119 -5.95 6.21 9.30
CA LYS A 119 -5.52 7.51 8.78
C LYS A 119 -6.10 7.78 7.39
N SER A 120 -6.10 6.77 6.51
CA SER A 120 -6.37 6.95 5.09
C SER A 120 -7.80 6.62 4.65
N CYS A 121 -8.49 5.70 5.33
CA CYS A 121 -9.83 5.23 4.94
C CYS A 121 -10.60 4.60 6.11
N ALA A 122 -10.89 5.41 7.14
CA ALA A 122 -11.54 4.95 8.37
C ALA A 122 -12.92 4.29 8.15
N ASP A 123 -13.66 4.74 7.13
CA ASP A 123 -14.94 4.17 6.70
C ASP A 123 -14.75 2.74 6.15
N VAL A 124 -13.84 2.56 5.20
CA VAL A 124 -13.50 1.25 4.60
C VAL A 124 -13.01 0.29 5.69
N ARG A 125 -12.17 0.77 6.60
CA ARG A 125 -11.71 0.00 7.76
C ARG A 125 -12.90 -0.48 8.59
N THR A 126 -13.80 0.42 8.97
CA THR A 126 -14.96 0.09 9.82
C THR A 126 -15.87 -0.94 9.16
N GLU A 127 -16.10 -0.80 7.86
CA GLU A 127 -16.88 -1.78 7.09
C GLU A 127 -16.20 -3.15 7.03
N ALA A 128 -14.87 -3.19 6.85
CA ALA A 128 -14.10 -4.43 6.86
C ALA A 128 -14.15 -5.11 8.22
N LEU A 129 -13.94 -4.37 9.32
CA LEU A 129 -14.01 -4.90 10.68
C LEU A 129 -15.38 -5.50 10.98
N THR A 130 -16.44 -4.81 10.57
CA THR A 130 -17.81 -5.27 10.75
C THR A 130 -18.06 -6.54 9.94
N ALA A 131 -17.68 -6.57 8.66
CA ALA A 131 -17.91 -7.73 7.79
C ALA A 131 -17.09 -8.96 8.18
N LEU A 132 -15.91 -8.77 8.76
CA LEU A 132 -14.99 -9.84 9.16
C LEU A 132 -15.15 -10.26 10.63
N GLU A 133 -16.02 -9.58 11.37
CA GLU A 133 -16.23 -9.74 12.82
C GLU A 133 -14.90 -9.68 13.59
N LEU A 134 -14.13 -8.62 13.33
CA LEU A 134 -12.81 -8.41 13.91
C LEU A 134 -12.79 -7.17 14.82
N PRO A 135 -12.06 -7.19 15.95
CA PRO A 135 -11.83 -6.00 16.77
C PRO A 135 -10.91 -4.99 16.07
N ASP A 136 -9.93 -5.48 15.31
CA ASP A 136 -8.95 -4.71 14.54
C ASP A 136 -8.45 -5.57 13.35
N LEU A 137 -7.93 -4.96 12.30
CA LEU A 137 -7.54 -5.69 11.09
C LEU A 137 -6.35 -6.60 11.37
N ALA A 138 -5.41 -6.18 12.21
CA ALA A 138 -4.23 -6.94 12.61
C ALA A 138 -4.58 -8.28 13.28
N SER A 139 -5.65 -8.34 14.07
CA SER A 139 -6.15 -9.56 14.70
C SER A 139 -6.60 -10.63 13.69
N GLY A 140 -6.93 -10.21 12.46
CA GLY A 140 -7.25 -11.10 11.35
C GLY A 140 -6.04 -11.58 10.54
N LEU A 141 -4.82 -11.08 10.80
CA LEU A 141 -3.63 -11.34 10.00
C LEU A 141 -2.76 -12.46 10.59
N VAL A 142 -2.52 -13.50 9.80
CA VAL A 142 -1.72 -14.69 10.14
C VAL A 142 -0.39 -14.75 9.34
N LEU A 143 -0.15 -13.73 8.52
CA LEU A 143 1.07 -13.50 7.74
C LEU A 143 2.32 -13.45 8.61
#